data_AF-A0AAV8R9F0-F1
#
_entry.id   AF-A0AAV8R9F0-F1
#
_cell.length_a   1.000
_cell.length_b   1.000
_cell.length_c   1.000
_cell.angle_alpha   90.00
_cell.angle_beta   90.00
_cell.angle_gamma   90.00
#
_symmetry.space_group_name_H-M   'P 1'
#
loop_
_entity.id
_entity.type
_entity.pdbx_description
1 polymer ?
#
loop_
_entity_poly.entity_id
_entity_poly.type
_entity_poly.pdbx_seq_one_letter_code
_entity_poly.pdbx_strand_id
1 'polypeptide(L)' 'MQGQALTTRRVRQNPFELLVALDEAESASGEVFVDDGEEVEMGGAVSLEAWVGHKEGGDSGITPETDIASESDGTRQ' A
#
# COMPACT_ATOMS: atom_id res chain seq x y z
N MET A 1 -8.96 0.47 3.32
CA MET A 1 -10.40 0.58 3.02
C MET A 1 -10.70 2.01 2.63
N GLN A 2 -11.59 2.23 1.65
CA GLN A 2 -12.00 3.57 1.22
C GLN A 2 -13.44 3.83 1.69
N GLY A 3 -13.77 5.09 1.98
CA GLY A 3 -15.12 5.47 2.36
C GLY A 3 -16.17 5.19 1.26
N GLN A 4 -17.42 5.00 1.65
CA GLN A 4 -18.50 4.68 0.71
C GLN A 4 -18.91 5.89 -0.15
N ALA A 5 -19.25 5.63 -1.43
CA ALA A 5 -19.86 6.60 -2.33
C ALA A 5 -20.68 5.89 -3.42
N LEU A 6 -21.53 6.64 -4.14
CA LEU A 6 -22.44 6.09 -5.15
C LEU A 6 -21.74 5.60 -6.43
N THR A 7 -20.49 6.00 -6.68
CA THR A 7 -19.71 5.58 -7.86
C THR A 7 -18.26 5.31 -7.46
N THR A 8 -17.61 4.38 -8.16
CA THR A 8 -16.19 4.05 -7.97
C THR A 8 -15.27 5.27 -8.16
N ARG A 9 -15.57 6.12 -9.14
CA ARG A 9 -14.84 7.39 -9.37
C ARG A 9 -14.88 8.32 -8.15
N ARG A 10 -15.99 8.32 -7.40
CA ARG A 10 -16.14 9.13 -6.18
C ARG A 10 -15.51 8.45 -4.97
N VAL A 11 -15.57 7.11 -4.87
CA VAL A 11 -14.88 6.34 -3.82
C VAL A 11 -13.37 6.54 -3.88
N ARG A 12 -12.75 6.59 -5.08
CA ARG A 12 -11.30 6.80 -5.26
C ARG A 12 -10.78 8.17 -4.81
N GLN A 13 -11.67 9.11 -4.50
CA GLN A 13 -11.32 10.43 -3.94
C GLN A 13 -11.38 10.45 -2.41
N ASN A 14 -11.91 9.40 -1.79
CA ASN A 14 -11.97 9.30 -0.33
C ASN A 14 -10.59 8.89 0.22
N PRO A 15 -10.22 9.36 1.42
CA PRO A 15 -9.02 8.88 2.10
C PRO A 15 -9.01 7.36 2.27
N PHE A 16 -7.82 6.79 2.30
CA PHE A 16 -7.62 5.39 2.64
C PHE A 16 -7.49 5.20 4.15
N GLU A 17 -8.19 4.19 4.66
CA GLU A 17 -8.08 3.68 6.02
C GLU A 17 -7.34 2.34 6.00
N LEU A 18 -6.11 2.26 6.47
CA LEU A 18 -5.38 1.00 6.55
C LEU A 18 -5.79 0.23 7.83
N LEU A 19 -6.33 -0.97 7.68
CA LEU A 19 -6.61 -1.87 8.80
C LEU A 19 -5.45 -2.85 8.94
N VAL A 20 -4.79 -2.82 10.09
CA VAL A 20 -3.66 -3.71 10.41
C VAL A 20 -4.12 -4.71 11.47
N ALA A 21 -4.09 -5.99 11.12
CA ALA A 21 -4.42 -7.08 12.04
C ALA A 21 -3.14 -7.88 12.32
N LEU A 22 -2.65 -7.75 13.55
CA LEU A 22 -1.42 -8.41 14.00
C LEU A 22 -1.66 -9.89 14.30
N ASP A 23 -0.64 -10.71 14.04
CA ASP A 23 -0.60 -12.12 14.47
C ASP A 23 -0.06 -12.28 15.90
N GLU A 24 0.10 -13.53 16.36
CA GLU A 24 0.65 -13.85 17.68
C GLU A 24 2.11 -13.39 17.86
N ALA A 25 2.83 -13.15 16.76
CA ALA A 25 4.19 -12.62 16.75
C ALA A 25 4.22 -11.08 16.58
N GLU A 26 3.08 -10.41 16.76
CA GLU A 26 2.91 -8.96 16.60
C GLU A 26 3.32 -8.43 15.21
N SER A 27 3.17 -9.27 14.18
CA SER A 27 3.51 -8.96 12.79
C SER A 27 2.26 -8.79 11.93
N ALA A 28 2.35 -7.92 10.92
CA ALA A 28 1.39 -7.84 9.83
C ALA A 28 2.09 -7.42 8.52
N SER A 29 1.64 -8.01 7.41
CA SER A 29 2.05 -7.65 6.06
C SER A 29 0.84 -7.42 5.17
N GLY A 30 1.00 -6.58 4.15
CA GLY A 30 -0.02 -6.29 3.16
C GLY A 30 0.52 -5.49 1.99
N GLU A 31 -0.17 -5.60 0.86
CA GLU A 31 0.19 -4.91 -0.38
C GLU A 31 -1.02 -4.11 -0.88
N VAL A 32 -0.76 -2.91 -1.39
CA VAL A 32 -1.78 -2.09 -2.06
C VAL A 32 -1.30 -1.78 -3.47
N PHE A 33 -2.11 -2.13 -4.45
CA PHE A 33 -1.87 -1.82 -5.86
C PHE A 33 -2.78 -0.67 -6.28
N VAL A 34 -2.19 0.40 -6.82
CA VAL A 34 -2.91 1.59 -7.29
C VAL A 34 -2.59 1.81 -8.76
N ASP A 35 -3.64 1.89 -9.57
CA ASP A 35 -3.59 2.21 -10.98
C ASP A 35 -4.45 3.46 -11.29
N ASP A 36 -4.48 3.86 -12.56
CA ASP A 36 -5.38 4.91 -13.03
C ASP A 36 -6.83 4.43 -13.22
N GLY A 37 -7.05 3.11 -13.24
CA GLY A 37 -8.34 2.44 -13.39
C GLY A 37 -8.99 2.64 -14.76
N GLU A 38 -8.24 3.10 -15.76
CA GLU A 38 -8.71 3.40 -17.12
C GLU A 38 -7.86 2.69 -18.20
N GLU A 39 -6.57 2.42 -17.96
CA GLU A 39 -5.70 1.71 -18.89
C GLU A 39 -5.99 0.20 -18.97
N VAL A 40 -5.74 -0.39 -20.16
CA VAL A 40 -5.98 -1.82 -20.44
C VAL A 40 -4.85 -2.69 -19.91
N GLU A 41 -3.63 -2.15 -19.87
CA GLU A 41 -2.45 -2.85 -19.36
C GLU A 41 -2.31 -2.60 -17.87
N MET A 42 -2.53 -3.65 -17.06
CA MET A 42 -2.26 -3.60 -15.62
C MET A 42 -0.75 -3.71 -15.39
N GLY A 43 -0.17 -2.82 -14.58
CA GLY A 43 1.26 -2.90 -14.22
C GLY A 43 2.20 -2.03 -15.06
N GLY A 44 1.69 -0.99 -15.72
CA GLY A 44 2.49 0.09 -16.31
C GLY A 44 3.19 0.95 -15.24
N ALA A 45 3.11 2.28 -15.30
CA ALA A 45 3.66 3.15 -14.24
C ALA A 45 2.83 3.03 -12.94
N VAL A 46 2.95 1.89 -12.26
CA VAL A 46 2.27 1.60 -10.99
C VAL A 46 3.17 1.97 -9.82
N SER A 47 2.60 2.60 -8.80
CA SER A 47 3.24 2.68 -7.49
C SER A 47 2.88 1.42 -6.70
N LEU A 48 3.86 0.54 -6.48
CA LEU A 48 3.76 -0.52 -5.49
C LEU A 48 4.10 0.04 -4.12
N GLU A 49 3.18 -0.08 -3.17
CA GLU A 49 3.47 0.19 -1.76
C GLU A 49 3.31 -1.09 -0.95
N ALA A 50 4.45 -1.66 -0.53
CA ALA A 50 4.54 -2.77 0.40
C ALA A 50 4.78 -2.22 1.81
N TRP A 51 4.10 -2.80 2.80
CA TRP A 51 4.22 -2.39 4.20
C TRP A 51 4.49 -3.61 5.07
N VAL A 52 5.50 -3.50 5.93
CA VAL A 52 5.75 -4.43 7.04
C VAL A 52 5.58 -3.67 8.34
N GLY A 53 4.68 -4.15 9.21
CA GLY A 53 4.48 -3.60 10.54
C GLY A 53 4.98 -4.58 11.60
N HIS A 54 5.95 -4.17 12.40
CA HIS A 54 6.40 -4.87 13.60
C HIS A 54 6.19 -3.96 14.81
N LYS A 55 5.64 -4.51 15.89
CA LYS A 55 5.51 -3.77 17.16
C LYS A 55 6.79 -3.95 17.97
N GLU A 56 7.65 -2.93 18.04
CA GLU A 56 8.78 -2.94 18.97
C GLU A 56 8.32 -2.58 20.40
N GLY A 57 8.71 -3.39 21.38
CA GLY A 57 8.37 -3.20 22.78
C GLY A 57 8.99 -1.93 23.36
N GLY A 58 8.20 -0.85 23.46
CA GLY A 58 8.61 0.37 24.17
C GLY A 58 7.80 1.61 23.83
N ASP A 59 7.17 1.65 22.66
CA ASP A 59 6.30 2.75 22.24
C ASP A 59 4.98 2.17 21.70
N SER A 60 3.89 2.89 21.92
CA SER A 60 2.54 2.52 21.47
C SER A 60 2.30 2.71 19.97
N GLY A 61 3.33 3.11 19.22
CA GLY A 61 3.27 3.32 17.77
C GLY A 61 3.64 2.07 17.00
N ILE A 62 2.79 1.68 16.04
CA ILE A 62 3.19 0.79 14.94
C ILE A 62 4.11 1.63 14.05
N THR A 63 5.37 1.25 13.89
CA THR A 63 6.28 1.87 12.92
C THR A 63 6.10 1.16 11.59
N PRO A 64 5.50 1.80 10.56
CA PRO A 64 5.53 1.24 9.22
C PRO A 64 6.98 1.29 8.70
N GLU A 65 7.56 0.13 8.39
CA GLU A 65 8.76 0.10 7.56
C GLU A 65 8.30 0.17 6.09
N THR A 66 8.67 1.27 5.41
CA THR A 66 8.36 1.48 3.99
C THR A 66 9.58 1.07 3.17
N ASP A 67 9.53 -0.14 2.60
CA ASP A 67 10.50 -0.57 1.59
C ASP A 67 10.04 -0.09 0.21
N ILE A 68 10.50 1.10 -0.21
CA ILE A 68 10.29 1.57 -1.58
C ILE A 68 11.26 0.78 -2.48
N ALA A 69 10.76 -0.28 -3.12
CA ALA A 69 11.47 -0.94 -4.22
C ALA A 69 11.52 0.02 -5.42
N SER A 70 12.61 0.78 -5.52
CA SER A 70 12.91 1.59 -6.71
C SER A 70 13.48 0.65 -7.78
N GLU A 71 12.67 0.18 -8.72
CA GLU A 71 13.19 -0.46 -9.93
C GLU A 71 13.91 0.61 -10.77
N SER A 72 15.24 0.66 -10.64
CA SER A 72 16.06 1.47 -11.53
C SER A 72 16.07 0.83 -12.92
N ASP A 73 15.39 1.46 -13.88
CA ASP A 73 15.49 1.10 -15.29
C ASP A 73 16.96 1.20 -15.75
N GLY A 74 17.59 0.03 -15.87
CA GLY A 74 18.95 -0.12 -16.33
C GLY A 74 18.98 -0.11 -17.85
N THR A 75 18.94 1.07 -18.46
CA THR A 75 19.43 1.25 -19.84
C THR A 75 20.89 0.80 -19.89
N ARG A 76 21.14 -0.39 -20.43
CA ARG A 76 22.45 -0.80 -20.92
C ARG A 76 22.46 -0.63 -22.44
N GLN A 77 23.44 0.17 -22.87
CA GLN A 77 23.82 0.39 -24.27
C GLN A 77 24.19 -0.92 -24.98
#